data_AF-A0A430I0X8-F1
#
_entry.id   AF-A0A430I0X8-F1
#
_cell.length_a   1.000
_cell.length_b   1.000
_cell.length_c   1.000
_cell.angle_alpha   90.00
_cell.angle_beta   90.00
_cell.angle_gamma   90.00
#
_symmetry.space_group_name_H-M   'P 1'
#
loop_
_entity.id
_entity.type
_entity.pdbx_description
1 polymer ?
#
loop_
_entity_poly.entity_id
_entity_poly.type
_entity_poly.pdbx_seq_one_letter_code
_entity_poly.pdbx_strand_id
1 'polypeptide(L)'
;MTASSTARVRCDRPGRYARSLANRFAQTAHTEWDSEQGTGHMLFTWGLEGEVDMIAGDGVLLLHLVGPVEEIEQFEAMIGGSLVDIARGTGLEVAWKRAGGQEGTRWVDDTGDTGGEKEASSGAVD
;
A
#
# COMPACT_ATOMS: atom_id res chain seq x y z
N MET A 1 -22.12 -1.34 -6.92
CA MET A 1 -22.18 -0.74 -5.56
C MET A 1 -20.77 -0.28 -5.21
N THR A 2 -20.59 0.70 -4.33
CA THR A 2 -19.24 1.14 -3.90
C THR A 2 -18.89 0.60 -2.52
N ALA A 3 -17.61 0.35 -2.29
CA ALA A 3 -17.00 0.01 -1.01
C ALA A 3 -15.91 1.03 -0.69
N SER A 4 -15.56 1.11 0.60
CA SER A 4 -14.39 1.85 1.05
C SER A 4 -13.44 0.97 1.86
N SER A 5 -12.15 1.29 1.75
CA SER A 5 -11.08 0.65 2.49
C SER A 5 -10.06 1.70 2.95
N THR A 6 -9.48 1.52 4.13
CA THR A 6 -8.52 2.47 4.71
C THR A 6 -7.24 1.75 5.13
N ALA A 7 -6.09 2.39 4.93
CA ALA A 7 -4.82 1.92 5.46
C ALA A 7 -4.12 3.02 6.24
N ARG A 8 -3.63 2.68 7.43
CA ARG A 8 -2.83 3.57 8.29
C ARG A 8 -1.40 3.06 8.30
N VAL A 9 -0.56 3.61 7.42
CA VAL A 9 0.80 3.14 7.19
C VAL A 9 1.75 3.92 8.07
N ARG A 10 2.43 3.23 9.00
CA ARG A 10 3.49 3.85 9.80
C ARG A 10 4.77 3.90 8.97
N CYS A 11 5.34 5.07 8.80
CA CYS A 11 6.56 5.24 8.01
C CYS A 11 7.28 6.55 8.31
N ASP A 12 8.58 6.55 8.03
CA ASP A 12 9.38 7.77 8.04
C ASP A 12 9.07 8.63 6.82
N ARG A 13 8.88 9.94 7.01
CA ARG A 13 8.63 10.90 5.92
C ARG A 13 7.43 10.52 5.02
N PRO A 14 6.21 10.43 5.57
CA PRO A 14 5.02 9.98 4.83
C PRO A 14 4.73 10.78 3.54
N GLY A 15 5.01 12.09 3.53
CA GLY A 15 4.85 12.91 2.33
C GLY A 15 5.75 12.50 1.15
N ARG A 16 6.91 11.90 1.41
CA ARG A 16 7.77 11.34 0.35
C ARG A 16 7.09 10.15 -0.32
N TYR A 17 6.56 9.24 0.49
CA TYR A 17 5.88 8.05 0.00
C TYR A 17 4.60 8.40 -0.76
N ALA A 18 3.79 9.33 -0.24
CA ALA A 18 2.58 9.79 -0.92
C ALA A 18 2.89 10.42 -2.29
N ARG A 19 3.89 11.29 -2.37
CA ARG A 19 4.34 11.87 -3.65
C ARG A 19 4.82 10.81 -4.63
N SER A 20 5.62 9.84 -4.16
CA SER A 20 6.10 8.75 -5.01
C SER A 20 4.96 7.87 -5.50
N LEU A 21 3.95 7.63 -4.67
CA LEU A 21 2.75 6.86 -5.02
C LEU A 21 1.91 7.60 -6.07
N ALA A 22 1.66 8.90 -5.90
CA ALA A 22 0.99 9.73 -6.91
C ALA A 22 1.74 9.66 -8.27
N ASN A 23 3.06 9.86 -8.26
CA ASN A 23 3.88 9.78 -9.46
C ASN A 23 3.85 8.39 -10.13
N ARG A 24 3.77 7.30 -9.34
CA ARG A 24 3.65 5.92 -9.84
C ARG A 24 2.40 5.74 -10.72
N PHE A 25 1.29 6.34 -10.31
CA PHE A 25 -0.01 6.19 -10.96
C PHE A 25 -0.36 7.31 -11.95
N ALA A 26 0.50 8.31 -12.14
CA ALA A 26 0.25 9.44 -13.04
C ALA A 26 0.00 9.07 -14.52
N GLN A 27 0.35 7.85 -14.95
CA GLN A 27 0.04 7.36 -16.30
C GLN A 27 -1.33 6.67 -16.41
N THR A 28 -1.91 6.25 -15.29
CA THR A 28 -3.14 5.45 -15.24
C THR A 28 -4.28 6.13 -14.48
N ALA A 29 -3.98 7.22 -13.75
CA ALA A 29 -4.90 8.00 -12.95
C ALA A 29 -4.60 9.49 -13.10
N HIS A 30 -5.61 10.32 -12.87
CA HIS A 30 -5.41 11.74 -12.58
C HIS A 30 -4.89 11.84 -11.14
N THR A 31 -3.72 12.45 -10.94
CA THR A 31 -3.06 12.48 -9.63
C THR A 31 -2.68 13.88 -9.21
N GLU A 32 -2.88 14.18 -7.93
CA GLU A 32 -2.53 15.45 -7.30
C GLU A 32 -1.84 15.20 -5.96
N TRP A 33 -0.79 15.97 -5.68
CA TRP A 33 -0.11 15.96 -4.38
C TRP A 33 0.29 17.38 -3.99
N ASP A 34 -0.22 17.84 -2.86
CA ASP A 34 0.14 19.10 -2.22
C ASP A 34 1.09 18.82 -1.06
N SER A 35 2.37 19.16 -1.24
CA SER A 35 3.38 18.97 -0.19
C SER A 35 3.27 19.95 0.97
N GLU A 36 2.62 21.10 0.79
CA GLU A 36 2.43 22.08 1.85
C GLU A 36 1.28 21.66 2.78
N GLN A 37 0.19 21.16 2.20
CA GLN A 37 -0.95 20.65 2.96
C GLN A 37 -0.77 19.20 3.43
N GLY A 38 0.16 18.46 2.83
CA GLY A 38 0.38 17.05 3.16
C GLY A 38 -0.79 16.16 2.70
N THR A 39 -1.48 16.57 1.64
CA THR A 39 -2.67 15.89 1.11
C THR A 39 -2.52 15.59 -0.37
N GLY A 40 -3.16 14.54 -0.85
CA GLY A 40 -3.24 14.27 -2.27
C GLY A 40 -4.39 13.34 -2.63
N HIS A 41 -4.59 13.18 -3.92
CA HIS A 41 -5.70 12.44 -4.48
C HIS A 41 -5.27 11.72 -5.76
N MET A 42 -5.82 10.53 -6.00
CA MET A 42 -5.66 9.80 -7.26
C MET A 42 -7.04 9.34 -7.74
N LEU A 43 -7.43 9.72 -8.96
CA LEU A 43 -8.69 9.35 -9.59
C LEU A 43 -8.44 8.46 -10.81
N PHE A 44 -8.93 7.23 -10.74
CA PHE A 44 -8.85 6.22 -11.79
C PHE A 44 -10.17 6.20 -12.56
N THR A 45 -10.10 6.41 -13.88
CA THR A 45 -11.27 6.50 -14.77
C THR A 45 -11.20 5.54 -15.97
N TRP A 46 -10.18 4.68 -16.02
CA TRP A 46 -9.93 3.77 -17.14
C TRP A 46 -9.58 2.37 -16.64
N GLY A 47 -10.38 1.37 -16.99
CA GLY A 47 -10.14 -0.05 -16.67
C GLY A 47 -10.56 -0.47 -15.25
N LEU A 48 -10.20 0.33 -14.25
CA LEU A 48 -10.65 0.22 -12.85
C LEU A 48 -11.11 1.61 -12.43
N GLU A 49 -12.35 1.74 -11.96
CA GLU A 49 -12.91 3.03 -11.54
C GLU A 49 -12.76 3.17 -10.02
N GLY A 50 -12.13 4.22 -9.55
CA GLY A 50 -11.93 4.38 -8.11
C GLY A 50 -11.08 5.59 -7.78
N GLU A 51 -11.05 5.93 -6.49
CA GLU A 51 -10.30 7.07 -6.00
C GLU A 51 -9.55 6.73 -4.71
N VAL A 52 -8.41 7.40 -4.53
CA VAL A 52 -7.58 7.27 -3.34
C VAL A 52 -7.23 8.65 -2.82
N ASP A 53 -7.70 8.96 -1.61
CA ASP A 53 -7.23 10.11 -0.85
C ASP A 53 -6.02 9.72 0.00
N MET A 54 -5.07 10.64 0.09
CA MET A 54 -3.83 10.48 0.85
C MET A 54 -3.67 11.64 1.83
N ILE A 55 -3.34 11.33 3.08
CA ILE A 55 -3.01 12.33 4.10
C ILE A 55 -1.72 11.90 4.78
N ALA A 56 -0.68 12.73 4.67
CA ALA A 56 0.57 12.58 5.39
C ALA A 56 0.50 13.36 6.70
N GLY A 57 0.46 12.63 7.82
CA GLY A 57 0.58 13.18 9.16
C GLY A 57 1.96 12.93 9.76
N ASP A 58 2.07 13.11 11.08
CA ASP A 58 3.31 12.82 11.80
C ASP A 58 3.57 11.30 11.88
N GLY A 59 4.56 10.81 11.13
CA GLY A 59 4.96 9.40 11.07
C GLY A 59 3.92 8.43 10.48
N VAL A 60 2.85 8.95 9.87
CA VAL A 60 1.75 8.13 9.33
C VAL A 60 1.30 8.66 7.97
N LEU A 61 1.18 7.76 7.00
CA LEU A 61 0.44 7.99 5.76
C LEU A 61 -0.92 7.29 5.86
N LEU A 62 -1.99 8.07 5.86
CA LEU A 62 -3.36 7.57 5.76
C LEU A 62 -3.74 7.47 4.28
N LEU A 63 -4.28 6.32 3.90
CA LEU A 63 -4.89 6.08 2.60
C LEU A 63 -6.39 5.81 2.81
N HIS A 64 -7.23 6.45 2.01
CA HIS A 64 -8.65 6.16 1.92
C HIS A 64 -9.00 5.84 0.48
N LEU A 65 -9.39 4.59 0.23
CA LEU A 65 -9.73 4.05 -1.06
C LEU A 65 -11.25 3.92 -1.16
N VAL A 66 -11.84 4.38 -2.26
CA VAL A 66 -13.24 4.18 -2.63
C VAL A 66 -13.29 3.62 -4.05
N GLY A 67 -14.10 2.58 -4.27
CA GLY A 67 -14.28 1.97 -5.58
C GLY A 67 -15.41 0.94 -5.61
N PRO A 68 -15.66 0.27 -6.75
CA PRO A 68 -16.61 -0.82 -6.86
C PRO A 68 -16.32 -1.94 -5.86
N VAL A 69 -17.37 -2.50 -5.28
CA VAL A 69 -17.26 -3.60 -4.29
C VAL A 69 -16.49 -4.78 -4.89
N GLU A 70 -16.71 -5.05 -6.18
CA GLU A 70 -16.14 -6.14 -6.93
C GLU A 70 -14.64 -5.95 -7.21
N GLU A 71 -14.16 -4.70 -7.15
CA GLU A 71 -12.81 -4.29 -7.52
C GLU A 71 -11.97 -3.81 -6.32
N ILE A 72 -12.59 -3.67 -5.14
CA ILE A 72 -11.94 -3.09 -3.96
C ILE A 72 -10.65 -3.85 -3.59
N GLU A 73 -10.67 -5.18 -3.69
CA GLU A 73 -9.51 -6.02 -3.39
C GLU A 73 -8.37 -5.81 -4.40
N GLN A 74 -8.71 -5.61 -5.67
CA GLN A 74 -7.73 -5.34 -6.72
C GLN A 74 -7.07 -3.97 -6.53
N PHE A 75 -7.84 -2.96 -6.12
CA PHE A 75 -7.29 -1.66 -5.73
C PHE A 75 -6.41 -1.77 -4.49
N GLU A 76 -6.86 -2.46 -3.44
CA GLU A 76 -6.06 -2.69 -2.23
C GLU A 76 -4.69 -3.32 -2.59
N ALA A 77 -4.70 -4.30 -3.50
CA ALA A 77 -3.50 -4.96 -3.99
C ALA A 77 -2.58 -4.04 -4.79
N MET A 78 -3.15 -3.30 -5.74
CA MET A 78 -2.41 -2.40 -6.61
C MET A 78 -1.73 -1.28 -5.82
N ILE A 79 -2.47 -0.63 -4.91
CA ILE A 79 -1.99 0.50 -4.12
C ILE A 79 -1.03 0.02 -3.02
N GLY A 80 -1.40 -1.03 -2.28
CA GLY A 80 -0.59 -1.58 -1.20
C GLY A 80 0.75 -2.14 -1.68
N GLY A 81 0.71 -2.96 -2.74
CA GLY A 81 1.91 -3.51 -3.36
C GLY A 81 2.83 -2.43 -3.94
N SER A 82 2.27 -1.42 -4.61
CA SER A 82 3.08 -0.31 -5.13
C SER A 82 3.75 0.49 -4.02
N LEU A 83 3.07 0.72 -2.90
CA LEU A 83 3.65 1.46 -1.78
C LEU A 83 4.78 0.67 -1.09
N VAL A 84 4.60 -0.63 -0.90
CA VAL A 84 5.66 -1.54 -0.42
C VAL A 84 6.85 -1.54 -1.38
N ASP A 85 6.60 -1.61 -2.69
CA ASP A 85 7.65 -1.58 -3.72
C ASP A 85 8.44 -0.26 -3.72
N ILE A 86 7.77 0.87 -3.53
CA ILE A 86 8.41 2.19 -3.37
C ILE A 86 9.26 2.23 -2.10
N ALA A 87 8.86 1.48 -1.07
CA ALA A 87 9.47 1.47 0.26
C ALA A 87 10.41 0.28 0.51
N ARG A 88 10.89 -0.40 -0.54
CA ARG A 88 11.79 -1.57 -0.41
C ARG A 88 12.97 -1.31 0.52
N GLY A 89 13.26 -2.30 1.36
CA GLY A 89 14.31 -2.29 2.38
C GLY A 89 13.96 -1.51 3.66
N THR A 90 12.69 -1.15 3.88
CA THR A 90 12.26 -0.40 5.08
C THR A 90 11.39 -1.23 6.03
N GLY A 91 10.90 -2.39 5.60
CA GLY A 91 9.95 -3.19 6.39
C GLY A 91 8.57 -2.53 6.48
N LEU A 92 8.24 -1.62 5.55
CA LEU A 92 6.95 -0.94 5.51
C LEU A 92 5.81 -1.96 5.33
N GLU A 93 4.73 -1.74 6.08
CA GLU A 93 3.52 -2.55 6.03
C GLU A 93 2.30 -1.69 5.65
N VAL A 94 1.49 -2.22 4.74
CA VAL A 94 0.17 -1.69 4.39
C VAL A 94 -0.88 -2.75 4.75
N ALA A 95 -1.73 -2.45 5.73
CA ALA A 95 -2.86 -3.29 6.10
C ALA A 95 -4.16 -2.52 5.90
N TRP A 96 -5.04 -3.05 5.05
CA TRP A 96 -6.31 -2.44 4.70
C TRP A 96 -7.43 -2.84 5.67
N LYS A 97 -8.33 -1.89 5.94
CA LYS A 97 -9.55 -2.06 6.73
C LYS A 97 -10.74 -1.59 5.91
N ARG A 98 -11.58 -2.53 5.51
CA ARG A 98 -12.83 -2.26 4.79
C ARG A 98 -13.89 -1.68 5.72
N ALA A 99 -14.91 -1.05 5.16
CA ALA A 99 -16.04 -0.52 5.90
C ALA A 99 -16.61 -1.56 6.92
N GLY A 100 -16.90 -1.08 8.13
CA GLY A 100 -17.33 -1.96 9.25
C GLY A 100 -16.18 -2.67 9.97
N GLY A 101 -14.92 -2.39 9.63
CA GLY A 101 -13.73 -2.91 10.34
C GLY A 101 -13.26 -4.29 9.87
N GLN A 102 -13.84 -4.81 8.79
CA GLN A 102 -13.41 -6.06 8.16
C GLN A 102 -11.97 -5.92 7.64
N GLU A 103 -11.18 -6.98 7.78
CA GLU A 103 -9.83 -7.03 7.21
C GLU A 103 -9.90 -6.97 5.68
N GLY A 104 -9.07 -6.12 5.07
CA GLY A 104 -8.76 -6.16 3.65
C GLY A 104 -7.44 -6.90 3.40
N THR A 105 -6.80 -6.64 2.27
CA THR A 105 -5.47 -7.23 2.00
C THR A 105 -4.36 -6.61 2.87
N ARG A 106 -3.24 -7.33 2.99
CA ARG A 106 -2.04 -6.90 3.71
C ARG A 106 -0.80 -7.11 2.86
N TRP A 107 0.09 -6.12 2.85
CA TRP A 107 1.33 -6.08 2.07
C TRP A 107 2.48 -5.68 2.99
N VAL A 108 3.60 -6.40 2.92
CA VAL A 108 4.78 -6.13 3.74
C VAL A 108 6.01 -6.18 2.84
N ASP A 109 6.91 -5.23 3.03
CA ASP A 109 8.26 -5.28 2.46
C ASP A 109 9.09 -6.35 3.16
N ASP A 110 8.98 -7.60 2.70
CA ASP A 110 9.74 -8.72 3.22
C ASP A 110 11.16 -8.75 2.61
N THR A 111 12.03 -7.87 3.09
CA THR A 111 13.49 -7.99 2.86
C THR A 111 14.14 -8.88 3.94
N GLY A 112 13.34 -9.66 4.70
CA GLY A 112 13.79 -10.35 5.91
C GLY A 112 14.15 -11.84 5.77
N ASP A 113 13.71 -12.54 4.71
CA ASP A 113 13.98 -13.98 4.59
C ASP A 113 14.73 -14.38 3.30
N THR A 114 16.06 -14.27 3.33
CA THR A 114 16.94 -15.09 2.48
C THR A 114 17.92 -15.87 3.35
N GLY A 115 17.44 -16.34 4.51
CA GLY A 115 18.22 -17.03 5.54
C GLY A 115 17.77 -18.48 5.75
N GLY A 116 17.43 -19.20 4.67
CA GLY A 116 17.20 -20.65 4.74
C GLY A 116 18.52 -21.38 4.99
N GLU A 117 18.86 -21.56 6.27
CA GLU A 117 19.79 -22.58 6.74
C GLU A 117 19.50 -23.91 6.01
N LYS A 118 20.43 -24.36 5.17
CA LYS A 118 20.49 -25.77 4.83
C LYS A 118 20.82 -26.50 6.14
N GLU A 119 19.81 -27.11 6.75
CA GLU A 119 20.01 -28.16 7.73
C GLU A 119 21.01 -29.16 7.15
N ALA A 120 22.25 -29.10 7.66
CA ALA A 120 23.19 -30.17 7.51
C ALA A 120 22.59 -31.38 8.23
N SER A 121 21.94 -32.25 7.46
CA SER A 121 21.62 -33.61 7.89
C SER A 121 22.94 -34.33 8.14
N SER A 122 23.44 -34.17 9.36
CA SER A 122 24.41 -35.05 9.99
C SER A 122 23.63 -36.25 10.52
N GLY A 123 23.45 -37.25 9.67
CA GLY A 123 22.97 -38.58 10.04
C GLY A 123 24.06 -39.59 9.71
N ALA A 124 24.99 -39.79 10.64
CA ALA A 124 25.85 -40.96 10.68
C ALA A 124 25.19 -42.07 11.51
N VAL A 125 25.61 -43.31 11.27
CA VAL A 125 25.29 -44.63 11.89
C VAL A 125 24.02 -45.28 11.30
N ASP A 126 24.05 -46.49 10.74
CA ASP A 126 24.87 -47.70 10.96
C ASP A 126 25.80 -48.08 9.78
#